data_AF-A0A5C6SL44-F1
#
_entry.id   AF-A0A5C6SL44-F1
#
_cell.length_a   1.000
_cell.length_b   1.000
_cell.length_c   1.000
_cell.angle_alpha   90.00
_cell.angle_beta   90.00
_cell.angle_gamma   90.00
#
_symmetry.space_group_name_H-M   'P 1'
#
loop_
_entity.id
_entity.type
_entity.pdbx_description
1 polymer ?
#
loop_
_entity_poly.entity_id
_entity_poly.type
_entity_poly.pdbx_seq_one_letter_code
_entity_poly.pdbx_strand_id
1 'polypeptide(L)'
;MLACVVNAGFLPLAIFQRRDIEEAIDSLKTSTDVNGDHLVNTDMDIWPVIGKILLVIPIIIAVCTLILPISAWYLKQYFSWQSYRNVGADARMRKIRITHHIFVMLAKTDIYFIICFVLVFCFPVLGGIRNGGTYFIVNLALLGVAVAIIFASIMFSKSEHRIGMCFSIAMYLAMLGYLLYLLIDAQLDSMRRRGGSINSFTAFGCMSVLSIFMTTIFAILCLRNFFGGLKEHLGKHEEAWDPHGSAKDFELHNDVNFEYKSVPGVRDLDS
;
A
#
# COMPACT_ATOMS: atom_id res chain seq x y z
N MET A 1 9.56 -5.27 -0.92
CA MET A 1 9.85 -4.32 -2.01
C MET A 1 8.92 -3.12 -1.98
N LEU A 2 7.59 -3.28 -2.11
CA LEU A 2 6.66 -2.13 -2.07
C LEU A 2 6.78 -1.30 -0.77
N ALA A 3 6.80 -1.97 0.38
CA ALA A 3 7.01 -1.31 1.68
C ALA A 3 8.33 -0.51 1.75
N CYS A 4 9.39 -0.96 1.08
CA CYS A 4 10.67 -0.25 1.04
C CYS A 4 10.54 1.07 0.24
N VAL A 5 9.83 1.03 -0.89
CA VAL A 5 9.57 2.21 -1.74
C VAL A 5 8.71 3.22 -0.98
N VAL A 6 7.65 2.75 -0.32
CA VAL A 6 6.77 3.59 0.49
C VAL A 6 7.54 4.21 1.66
N ASN A 7 8.39 3.44 2.35
CA ASN A 7 9.18 3.95 3.46
C ASN A 7 10.21 5.00 3.02
N ALA A 8 10.86 4.80 1.88
CA ALA A 8 11.72 5.81 1.28
C ALA A 8 10.95 7.09 0.94
N GLY A 9 9.68 6.94 0.53
CA GLY A 9 8.77 8.05 0.29
C GLY A 9 8.39 8.88 1.52
N PHE A 10 8.45 8.31 2.72
CA PHE A 10 8.19 9.06 3.96
C PHE A 10 9.34 9.97 4.38
N LEU A 11 10.53 9.80 3.81
CA LEU A 11 11.71 10.58 4.21
C LEU A 11 11.61 12.06 3.78
N PRO A 12 11.25 12.42 2.53
CA PRO A 12 10.95 13.81 2.18
C PRO A 12 9.83 14.41 3.04
N LEU A 13 8.80 13.62 3.37
CA LEU A 13 7.67 14.07 4.18
C LEU A 13 8.10 14.45 5.61
N ALA A 14 8.95 13.64 6.24
CA ALA A 14 9.49 13.96 7.56
C ALA A 14 10.36 15.23 7.56
N ILE A 15 11.06 15.51 6.46
CA ILE A 15 11.85 16.74 6.31
C ILE A 15 10.93 17.96 6.15
N PHE A 16 9.92 17.88 5.29
CA PHE A 16 8.96 18.99 5.12
C PHE A 16 8.16 19.24 6.40
N GLN A 17 7.76 18.19 7.11
CA GLN A 17 7.03 18.33 8.37
C GLN A 17 7.83 19.12 9.42
N ARG A 18 9.15 18.91 9.48
CA ARG A 18 10.00 19.67 10.40
C ARG A 18 10.00 21.17 10.08
N ARG A 19 10.10 21.52 8.80
CA ARG A 19 10.08 22.92 8.34
C ARG A 19 8.75 23.59 8.65
N ASP A 20 7.66 22.87 8.44
CA ASP A 20 6.33 23.44 8.67
C ASP A 20 6.05 23.68 10.17
N ILE A 21 6.64 22.88 11.06
CA ILE A 21 6.55 23.11 12.51
C ILE A 21 7.43 24.30 12.93
N GLU A 22 8.59 24.49 12.29
CA GLU A 22 9.44 25.68 12.49
C GLU A 22 8.68 26.96 12.12
N GLU A 23 8.13 27.00 10.91
CA GLU A 23 7.35 28.13 10.40
C GLU A 23 6.10 28.41 11.25
N ALA A 24 5.44 27.37 11.77
CA ALA A 24 4.31 27.53 12.68
C ALA A 24 4.71 28.15 14.03
N ILE A 25 5.86 27.77 14.60
CA ILE A 25 6.36 28.34 15.86
C ILE A 25 6.73 29.82 15.66
N ASP A 26 7.40 30.15 14.56
CA ASP A 26 7.79 31.54 14.26
C ASP A 26 6.58 32.45 14.00
N SER A 27 5.55 31.92 13.34
CA SER A 27 4.28 32.62 13.15
C SER A 27 3.59 32.93 14.49
N LEU A 28 3.60 31.97 15.43
CA LEU A 28 3.03 32.17 16.77
C LEU A 28 3.83 33.18 17.61
N LYS A 29 5.17 33.20 17.52
CA LYS A 29 6.01 34.20 18.20
C LYS A 29 5.68 35.63 17.74
N THR A 30 5.34 35.79 16.46
CA THR A 30 5.03 37.09 15.83
C THR A 30 3.57 37.50 16.03
N SER A 31 2.71 36.60 16.52
CA SER A 31 1.28 36.85 16.68
C SER A 31 0.97 37.53 18.03
N THR A 32 0.13 38.56 17.97
CA THR A 32 -0.21 39.43 19.09
C THR A 32 -1.73 39.50 19.27
N ASP A 33 -2.20 39.55 20.52
CA ASP A 33 -3.62 39.74 20.83
C ASP A 33 -4.09 41.18 20.54
N VAL A 34 -5.40 41.43 20.59
CA VAL A 34 -6.06 42.73 20.42
C VAL A 34 -5.48 43.81 21.36
N ASN A 35 -4.95 43.40 22.51
CA ASN A 35 -4.34 44.28 23.50
C ASN A 35 -2.85 44.59 23.26
N GLY A 36 -2.21 44.01 22.23
CA GLY A 36 -0.79 44.21 21.96
C GLY A 36 0.15 43.25 22.70
N ASP A 37 -0.40 42.31 23.48
CA ASP A 37 0.38 41.28 24.20
C ASP A 37 0.67 40.08 23.30
N HIS A 38 1.88 39.52 23.40
CA HIS A 38 2.26 38.32 22.65
C HIS A 38 1.43 37.11 23.10
N LEU A 39 0.93 36.31 22.15
CA LEU A 39 0.17 35.10 22.44
C LEU A 39 1.01 33.99 23.09
N VAL A 40 2.34 34.08 22.97
CA VAL A 40 3.31 33.13 23.49
C VAL A 40 4.40 33.90 24.22
N ASN A 41 4.90 33.33 25.31
CA ASN A 41 6.03 33.90 26.03
C ASN A 41 7.30 33.84 25.15
N THR A 42 7.74 35.01 24.69
CA THR A 42 8.89 35.18 23.77
C THR A 42 10.24 35.11 24.47
N ASP A 43 10.27 35.16 25.80
CA ASP A 43 11.50 35.14 26.60
C ASP A 43 12.19 33.77 26.61
N MET A 44 11.44 32.69 26.31
CA MET A 44 11.97 31.33 26.23
C MET A 44 12.03 30.83 24.78
N ASP A 45 13.23 30.58 24.26
CA ASP A 45 13.38 29.93 22.97
C ASP A 45 13.23 28.41 23.10
N ILE A 46 12.08 27.90 22.66
CA ILE A 46 11.69 26.48 22.77
C ILE A 46 12.27 25.65 21.59
N TRP A 47 12.62 26.31 20.48
CA TRP A 47 13.14 25.69 19.26
C TRP A 47 14.36 24.76 19.47
N PRO A 48 15.40 25.11 20.26
CA PRO A 48 16.55 24.23 20.47
C PRO A 48 16.20 22.89 21.14
N VAL A 49 15.07 22.79 21.85
CA VAL A 49 14.59 21.55 22.46
C VAL A 49 13.74 20.76 21.46
N ILE A 50 12.70 21.40 20.92
CA ILE A 50 11.75 20.75 19.99
C ILE A 50 12.43 20.37 18.68
N GLY A 51 13.26 21.24 18.13
CA GLY A 51 13.96 21.02 16.86
C GLY A 51 14.89 19.80 16.89
N LYS A 52 15.50 19.49 18.05
CA LYS A 52 16.31 18.27 18.23
C LYS A 52 15.44 17.01 18.22
N ILE A 53 14.31 17.04 18.94
CA ILE A 53 13.36 15.92 19.00
C ILE A 53 12.76 15.66 17.61
N LEU A 54 12.40 16.70 16.87
CA LEU A 54 11.87 16.59 15.50
C LEU A 54 12.87 16.00 14.50
N LEU A 55 14.18 16.19 14.72
CA LEU A 55 15.24 15.64 13.86
C LEU A 55 15.37 14.11 14.04
N VAL A 56 14.97 13.57 15.19
CA VAL A 56 15.02 12.12 15.45
C VAL A 56 14.13 11.34 14.48
N ILE A 57 12.95 11.88 14.11
CA ILE A 57 11.98 11.22 13.22
C ILE A 57 12.58 10.89 11.84
N PRO A 58 13.12 11.84 11.06
CA PRO A 58 13.72 11.54 9.76
C PRO A 58 14.95 10.63 9.88
N ILE A 59 15.72 10.69 10.97
CA ILE A 59 16.83 9.75 11.21
C ILE A 59 16.31 8.32 11.35
N ILE A 60 15.28 8.11 12.17
CA ILE A 60 14.69 6.78 12.35
C ILE A 60 14.15 6.25 11.01
N ILE A 61 13.43 7.09 10.26
CA ILE A 61 12.90 6.70 8.95
C ILE A 61 14.03 6.37 7.97
N ALA A 62 15.13 7.14 7.97
CA ALA A 62 16.30 6.88 7.14
C ALA A 62 16.96 5.54 7.49
N VAL A 63 17.19 5.27 8.77
CA VAL A 63 17.76 4.00 9.25
C VAL A 63 16.85 2.83 8.88
N CYS A 64 15.54 2.93 9.12
CA CYS A 64 14.56 1.93 8.69
C CYS A 64 14.59 1.72 7.16
N THR A 65 14.73 2.80 6.39
CA THR A 65 14.82 2.74 4.91
C THR A 65 16.06 2.00 4.43
N LEU A 66 17.15 2.01 5.19
CA LEU A 66 18.37 1.25 4.87
C LEU A 66 18.25 -0.22 5.29
N ILE A 67 17.63 -0.51 6.43
CA ILE A 67 17.51 -1.89 6.96
C ILE A 67 16.47 -2.71 6.18
N LEU A 68 15.34 -2.11 5.81
CA LEU A 68 14.25 -2.78 5.10
C LEU A 68 14.64 -3.44 3.75
N PRO A 69 15.44 -2.83 2.86
CA PRO A 69 15.86 -3.47 1.62
C PRO A 69 16.83 -4.63 1.88
N ILE A 70 17.69 -4.53 2.89
CA ILE A 70 18.60 -5.61 3.28
C ILE A 70 17.79 -6.83 3.74
N SER A 71 16.86 -6.63 4.68
CA SER A 71 16.00 -7.72 5.17
C SER A 71 15.11 -8.28 4.05
N ALA A 72 14.57 -7.44 3.17
CA ALA A 72 13.80 -7.88 2.01
C ALA A 72 14.63 -8.69 1.01
N TRP A 73 15.92 -8.37 0.84
CA TRP A 73 16.83 -9.13 -0.03
C TRP A 73 17.10 -10.53 0.54
N TYR A 74 17.44 -10.63 1.83
CA TYR A 74 17.62 -11.91 2.51
C TYR A 74 16.35 -12.78 2.44
N LEU A 75 15.19 -12.17 2.71
CA LEU A 75 13.92 -12.87 2.68
C LEU A 75 13.58 -13.35 1.27
N LYS A 76 13.83 -12.52 0.25
CA LYS A 76 13.64 -12.89 -1.15
C LYS A 76 14.52 -14.07 -1.52
N GLN A 77 15.78 -14.13 -1.09
CA GLN A 77 16.69 -15.23 -1.42
C GLN A 77 16.22 -16.55 -0.78
N TYR A 78 15.87 -16.54 0.50
CA TYR A 78 15.33 -17.69 1.21
C TYR A 78 14.05 -18.24 0.56
N PHE A 79 13.07 -17.36 0.27
CA PHE A 79 11.83 -17.78 -0.37
C PHE A 79 12.00 -18.17 -1.84
N SER A 80 12.95 -17.57 -2.56
CA SER A 80 13.21 -17.94 -3.96
C SER A 80 13.78 -19.34 -4.05
N TRP A 81 14.64 -19.75 -3.12
CA TRP A 81 15.16 -21.11 -3.01
C TRP A 81 14.04 -22.11 -2.68
N GLN A 82 13.18 -21.80 -1.71
CA GLN A 82 12.05 -22.66 -1.33
C GLN A 82 10.99 -22.78 -2.44
N SER A 83 10.70 -21.67 -3.14
CA SER A 83 9.77 -21.63 -4.27
C SER A 83 10.29 -22.38 -5.49
N TYR A 84 11.61 -22.43 -5.72
CA TYR A 84 12.18 -23.19 -6.83
C TYR A 84 12.00 -24.70 -6.64
N ARG A 85 12.09 -25.18 -5.39
CA ARG A 85 12.00 -26.61 -5.08
C ARG A 85 10.57 -27.16 -5.06
N ASN A 86 9.57 -26.31 -4.75
CA ASN A 86 8.19 -26.75 -4.58
C ASN A 86 7.26 -26.46 -5.78
N VAL A 87 7.72 -25.73 -6.80
CA VAL A 87 6.84 -25.25 -7.89
C VAL A 87 7.33 -25.79 -9.24
N GLY A 88 7.09 -27.07 -9.48
CA GLY A 88 6.90 -27.57 -10.84
C GLY A 88 5.46 -27.34 -11.27
N ALA A 89 5.07 -26.11 -11.64
CA ALA A 89 3.79 -25.82 -12.30
C ALA A 89 3.69 -24.36 -12.78
N ASP A 90 3.52 -24.19 -14.09
CA ASP A 90 3.13 -23.01 -14.87
C ASP A 90 3.61 -21.61 -14.41
N ALA A 91 4.61 -21.09 -15.13
CA ALA A 91 5.10 -19.73 -15.00
C ALA A 91 4.03 -18.66 -15.30
N ARG A 92 3.00 -18.98 -16.07
CA ARG A 92 1.88 -18.08 -16.38
C ARG A 92 1.05 -17.80 -15.13
N MET A 93 0.54 -18.84 -14.47
CA MET A 93 -0.26 -18.70 -13.24
C MET A 93 0.49 -17.98 -12.12
N ARG A 94 1.82 -18.19 -12.04
CA ARG A 94 2.67 -17.43 -11.10
C ARG A 94 2.63 -15.93 -11.37
N LYS A 95 2.74 -15.49 -12.64
CA LYS A 95 2.66 -14.07 -13.01
C LYS A 95 1.30 -13.48 -12.65
N ILE A 96 0.21 -14.21 -12.91
CA ILE A 96 -1.16 -13.80 -12.56
C ILE A 96 -1.30 -13.51 -11.07
N ARG A 97 -0.86 -14.46 -10.22
CA ARG A 97 -0.93 -14.29 -8.75
C ARG A 97 -0.07 -13.15 -8.26
N ILE A 98 1.14 -12.98 -8.81
CA ILE A 98 2.04 -11.88 -8.43
C ILE A 98 1.38 -10.54 -8.74
N THR A 99 0.81 -10.36 -9.93
CA THR A 99 0.13 -9.10 -10.31
C THR A 99 -1.04 -8.80 -9.37
N HIS A 100 -1.87 -9.79 -9.06
CA HIS A 100 -2.98 -9.63 -8.11
C HIS A 100 -2.49 -9.26 -6.70
N HIS A 101 -1.45 -9.92 -6.18
CA HIS A 101 -0.87 -9.56 -4.89
C HIS A 101 -0.30 -8.15 -4.87
N ILE A 102 0.39 -7.71 -5.93
CA ILE A 102 0.91 -6.35 -6.03
C ILE A 102 -0.23 -5.33 -6.02
N PHE A 103 -1.29 -5.58 -6.80
CA PHE A 103 -2.49 -4.75 -6.80
C PHE A 103 -3.11 -4.63 -5.40
N VAL A 104 -3.34 -5.75 -4.71
CA VAL A 104 -3.94 -5.74 -3.36
C VAL A 104 -3.05 -5.00 -2.35
N MET A 105 -1.72 -5.10 -2.47
CA MET A 105 -0.78 -4.38 -1.59
C MET A 105 -0.78 -2.87 -1.87
N LEU A 106 -0.81 -2.47 -3.14
CA LEU A 106 -0.95 -1.07 -3.55
C LEU A 106 -2.27 -0.48 -3.06
N ALA A 107 -3.39 -1.16 -3.31
CA ALA A 107 -4.72 -0.74 -2.86
C ALA A 107 -4.81 -0.58 -1.33
N LYS A 108 -4.20 -1.49 -0.55
CA LYS A 108 -4.11 -1.33 0.91
C LYS A 108 -3.27 -0.12 1.33
N THR A 109 -2.20 0.15 0.60
CA THR A 109 -1.33 1.30 0.87
C THR A 109 -2.07 2.61 0.56
N ASP A 110 -2.90 2.63 -0.48
CA ASP A 110 -3.72 3.81 -0.83
C ASP A 110 -4.71 4.19 0.27
N ILE A 111 -5.25 3.24 1.05
CA ILE A 111 -6.11 3.56 2.20
C ILE A 111 -5.38 4.49 3.17
N TYR A 112 -4.12 4.17 3.48
CA TYR A 112 -3.29 5.02 4.35
C TYR A 112 -3.06 6.39 3.72
N PHE A 113 -2.70 6.44 2.43
CA PHE A 113 -2.47 7.70 1.74
C PHE A 113 -3.72 8.59 1.72
N ILE A 114 -4.90 8.06 1.42
CA ILE A 114 -6.13 8.84 1.36
C ILE A 114 -6.53 9.35 2.75
N ILE A 115 -6.43 8.52 3.79
CA ILE A 115 -6.69 8.95 5.17
C ILE A 115 -5.77 10.12 5.54
N CYS A 116 -4.47 9.94 5.37
CA CYS A 116 -3.50 10.97 5.71
C CYS A 116 -3.69 12.24 4.86
N PHE A 117 -4.00 12.11 3.57
CA PHE A 117 -4.25 13.26 2.68
C PHE A 117 -5.44 14.08 3.19
N VAL A 118 -6.55 13.41 3.50
CA VAL A 118 -7.76 14.08 4.00
C VAL A 118 -7.51 14.70 5.37
N LEU A 119 -6.76 14.05 6.26
CA LEU A 119 -6.43 14.62 7.57
C LEU A 119 -5.55 15.88 7.44
N VAL A 120 -4.49 15.82 6.65
CA VAL A 120 -3.57 16.96 6.42
C VAL A 120 -4.27 18.10 5.67
N PHE A 121 -5.25 17.80 4.83
CA PHE A 121 -6.09 18.81 4.20
C PHE A 121 -7.09 19.42 5.20
N CYS A 122 -7.90 18.60 5.85
CA CYS A 122 -9.02 19.06 6.68
C CYS A 122 -8.59 19.82 7.94
N PHE A 123 -7.51 19.43 8.60
CA PHE A 123 -7.08 20.09 9.84
C PHE A 123 -6.24 21.35 9.56
N PRO A 124 -5.03 21.26 8.96
CA PRO A 124 -4.23 22.42 8.59
C PRO A 124 -4.87 23.39 7.58
N VAL A 125 -5.45 22.88 6.48
CA VAL A 125 -5.82 23.74 5.33
C VAL A 125 -7.24 24.31 5.49
N LEU A 126 -8.20 23.53 6.01
CA LEU A 126 -9.57 24.01 6.26
C LEU A 126 -9.76 24.61 7.65
N GLY A 127 -8.76 24.56 8.54
CA GLY A 127 -8.89 25.07 9.92
C GLY A 127 -9.79 24.21 10.81
N GLY A 128 -9.94 22.92 10.48
CA GLY A 128 -10.67 21.94 11.28
C GLY A 128 -12.18 22.18 11.39
N ILE A 129 -12.81 21.59 12.40
CA ILE A 129 -14.27 21.61 12.61
C ILE A 129 -14.82 23.02 12.86
N ARG A 130 -14.01 23.90 13.45
CA ARG A 130 -14.44 25.25 13.86
C ARG A 130 -14.56 26.23 12.69
N ASN A 131 -13.70 26.11 11.68
CA ASN A 131 -13.67 27.02 10.51
C ASN A 131 -14.03 26.34 9.18
N GLY A 132 -13.94 25.00 9.10
CA GLY A 132 -14.09 24.24 7.85
C GLY A 132 -15.52 24.04 7.36
N GLY A 133 -16.53 24.34 8.20
CA GLY A 133 -17.96 24.31 7.84
C GLY A 133 -18.38 23.06 7.07
N THR A 134 -19.18 23.25 6.01
CA THR A 134 -19.70 22.16 5.16
C THR A 134 -18.60 21.41 4.41
N TYR A 135 -17.54 22.09 3.98
CA TYR A 135 -16.47 21.48 3.17
C TYR A 135 -15.70 20.40 3.95
N PHE A 136 -15.47 20.61 5.25
CA PHE A 136 -14.84 19.62 6.11
C PHE A 136 -15.65 18.31 6.18
N ILE A 137 -16.96 18.43 6.40
CA ILE A 137 -17.87 17.27 6.54
C ILE A 137 -17.95 16.49 5.23
N VAL A 138 -18.05 17.20 4.10
CA VAL A 138 -18.09 16.57 2.76
C VAL A 138 -16.81 15.78 2.48
N ASN A 139 -15.63 16.34 2.76
CA ASN A 139 -14.36 15.65 2.57
C ASN A 139 -14.22 14.42 3.47
N LEU A 140 -14.69 14.50 4.72
CA LEU A 140 -14.67 13.37 5.64
C LEU A 140 -15.65 12.26 5.24
N ALA A 141 -16.82 12.61 4.72
CA ALA A 141 -17.76 11.64 4.16
C ALA A 141 -17.17 10.97 2.91
N LEU A 142 -16.54 11.76 2.03
CA LEU A 142 -15.91 11.26 0.82
C LEU A 142 -14.71 10.34 1.12
N LEU A 143 -13.98 10.58 2.20
CA LEU A 143 -12.97 9.66 2.73
C LEU A 143 -13.58 8.27 3.02
N GLY A 144 -14.71 8.23 3.73
CA GLY A 144 -15.41 6.97 4.02
C GLY A 144 -15.81 6.22 2.75
N VAL A 145 -16.33 6.95 1.76
CA VAL A 145 -16.68 6.41 0.44
C VAL A 145 -15.44 5.88 -0.29
N ALA A 146 -14.33 6.62 -0.29
CA ALA A 146 -13.08 6.21 -0.93
C ALA A 146 -12.53 4.90 -0.35
N VAL A 147 -12.53 4.77 0.98
CA VAL A 147 -12.08 3.53 1.66
C VAL A 147 -13.00 2.36 1.32
N ALA A 148 -14.32 2.57 1.29
CA ALA A 148 -15.29 1.55 0.91
C ALA A 148 -15.08 1.05 -0.53
N ILE A 149 -14.82 1.96 -1.48
CA ILE A 149 -14.52 1.63 -2.88
C ILE A 149 -13.25 0.78 -2.98
N ILE A 150 -12.20 1.12 -2.24
CA ILE A 150 -10.96 0.33 -2.23
C ILE A 150 -11.21 -1.08 -1.71
N PHE A 151 -11.95 -1.21 -0.62
CA PHE A 151 -12.29 -2.52 -0.07
C PHE A 151 -13.12 -3.35 -1.06
N ALA A 152 -14.13 -2.73 -1.68
CA ALA A 152 -14.93 -3.36 -2.72
C ALA A 152 -14.08 -3.79 -3.93
N SER A 153 -13.11 -2.97 -4.36
CA SER A 153 -12.19 -3.31 -5.45
C SER A 153 -11.35 -4.54 -5.13
N ILE A 154 -10.83 -4.66 -3.90
CA ILE A 154 -10.11 -5.85 -3.45
C ILE A 154 -11.02 -7.09 -3.48
N MET A 155 -12.26 -6.97 -3.05
CA MET A 155 -13.24 -8.06 -3.11
C MET A 155 -13.57 -8.48 -4.54
N PHE A 156 -13.82 -7.52 -5.44
CA PHE A 156 -14.09 -7.80 -6.85
C PHE A 156 -12.89 -8.42 -7.57
N SER A 157 -11.67 -8.04 -7.18
CA SER A 157 -10.45 -8.65 -7.69
C SER A 157 -10.35 -10.13 -7.31
N LYS A 158 -10.71 -10.48 -6.05
CA LYS A 158 -10.75 -11.87 -5.58
C LYS A 158 -11.87 -12.69 -6.25
N SER A 159 -13.02 -12.07 -6.50
CA SER A 159 -14.18 -12.71 -7.13
C SER A 159 -14.09 -12.76 -8.66
N GLU A 160 -13.02 -12.23 -9.27
CA GLU A 160 -12.85 -12.08 -10.73
C GLU A 160 -14.03 -11.40 -11.44
N HIS A 161 -14.77 -10.54 -10.73
CA HIS A 161 -15.98 -9.90 -11.25
C HIS A 161 -15.60 -8.72 -12.17
N ARG A 162 -15.57 -8.97 -13.49
CA ARG A 162 -15.10 -8.01 -14.51
C ARG A 162 -15.82 -6.66 -14.48
N ILE A 163 -17.15 -6.68 -14.32
CA ILE A 163 -17.97 -5.47 -14.28
C ILE A 163 -17.61 -4.63 -13.04
N GLY A 164 -17.48 -5.30 -11.88
CA GLY A 164 -17.08 -4.65 -10.62
C GLY A 164 -15.66 -4.09 -10.70
N MET A 165 -14.74 -4.79 -11.36
CA MET A 165 -13.39 -4.30 -11.57
C MET A 165 -13.37 -3.06 -12.48
N CYS A 166 -14.11 -3.07 -13.59
CA CYS A 166 -14.24 -1.91 -14.48
C CYS A 166 -14.82 -0.69 -13.74
N PHE A 167 -15.86 -0.89 -12.94
CA PHE A 167 -16.42 0.14 -12.07
C PHE A 167 -15.37 0.69 -11.10
N SER A 168 -14.59 -0.18 -10.44
CA SER A 168 -13.54 0.26 -9.51
C SER A 168 -12.43 1.06 -10.20
N ILE A 169 -12.05 0.72 -11.44
CA ILE A 169 -11.08 1.47 -12.23
C ILE A 169 -11.61 2.88 -12.53
N ALA A 170 -12.88 3.00 -12.92
CA ALA A 170 -13.51 4.30 -13.14
C ALA A 170 -13.52 5.15 -11.84
N MET A 171 -13.81 4.53 -10.70
CA MET A 171 -13.76 5.22 -9.40
C MET A 171 -12.34 5.62 -9.00
N TYR A 172 -11.32 4.82 -9.31
CA TYR A 172 -9.91 5.21 -9.09
C TYR A 172 -9.51 6.42 -9.94
N LEU A 173 -9.95 6.49 -11.20
CA LEU A 173 -9.73 7.66 -12.06
C LEU A 173 -10.46 8.91 -11.54
N ALA A 174 -11.70 8.75 -11.08
CA ALA A 174 -12.45 9.84 -10.44
C ALA A 174 -11.76 10.34 -9.17
N MET A 175 -11.27 9.41 -8.34
CA MET A 175 -10.52 9.72 -7.12
C MET A 175 -9.20 10.43 -7.43
N LEU A 176 -8.45 9.97 -8.45
CA LEU A 176 -7.24 10.63 -8.92
C LEU A 176 -7.52 12.08 -9.36
N GLY A 177 -8.58 12.28 -10.15
CA GLY A 177 -8.99 13.63 -10.59
C GLY A 177 -9.39 14.53 -9.42
N TYR A 178 -10.13 13.99 -8.45
CA TYR A 178 -10.52 14.73 -7.25
C TYR A 178 -9.32 15.13 -6.38
N LEU A 179 -8.37 14.22 -6.15
CA LEU A 179 -7.15 14.53 -5.41
C LEU A 179 -6.31 15.60 -6.09
N LEU A 180 -6.19 15.56 -7.42
CA LEU A 180 -5.52 16.62 -8.20
C LEU A 180 -6.25 17.95 -8.07
N TYR A 181 -7.58 17.95 -8.13
CA TYR A 181 -8.38 19.16 -7.92
C TYR A 181 -8.12 19.77 -6.54
N LEU A 182 -8.16 18.98 -5.46
CA LEU A 182 -7.87 19.45 -4.10
C LEU A 182 -6.43 19.98 -3.96
N LEU A 183 -5.47 19.30 -4.59
CA LEU A 183 -4.07 19.71 -4.58
C LEU A 183 -3.91 21.09 -5.22
N ILE A 184 -4.51 21.32 -6.39
CA ILE A 184 -4.43 22.58 -7.13
C ILE A 184 -5.21 23.69 -6.41
N ASP A 185 -6.42 23.40 -5.92
CA ASP A 185 -7.26 24.35 -5.20
C ASP A 185 -6.56 24.88 -3.94
N ALA A 186 -5.91 24.00 -3.18
CA ALA A 186 -5.10 24.39 -2.04
C ALA A 186 -3.89 25.26 -2.41
N GLN A 187 -3.30 25.06 -3.61
CA GLN A 187 -2.21 25.92 -4.09
C GLN A 187 -2.70 27.27 -4.60
N LEU A 188 -3.89 27.36 -5.19
CA LEU A 188 -4.36 28.58 -5.84
C LEU A 188 -4.94 29.57 -4.83
N ASP A 189 -5.67 29.09 -3.83
CA ASP A 189 -6.35 29.95 -2.85
C ASP A 189 -5.35 30.66 -1.93
N SER A 190 -5.28 32.00 -2.05
CA SER A 190 -4.35 32.86 -1.30
C SER A 190 -4.66 32.92 0.19
N MET A 191 -5.93 32.71 0.57
CA MET A 191 -6.35 32.69 1.98
C MET A 191 -5.91 31.40 2.67
N ARG A 192 -6.00 30.26 1.96
CA ARG A 192 -5.50 28.97 2.46
C ARG A 192 -3.97 28.95 2.51
N ARG A 193 -3.31 29.62 1.55
CA ARG A 193 -1.85 29.86 1.53
C ARG A 193 -1.27 30.54 2.75
N ARG A 194 -2.07 31.34 3.46
CA ARG A 194 -1.58 32.19 4.55
C ARG A 194 -1.72 31.55 5.94
N GLY A 195 -2.44 30.43 6.04
CA GLY A 195 -2.82 29.83 7.32
C GLY A 195 -2.16 28.49 7.68
N GLY A 196 -1.41 27.83 6.79
CA GLY A 196 -0.95 26.47 7.09
C GLY A 196 0.18 25.89 6.24
N SER A 197 0.70 24.78 6.77
CA SER A 197 1.74 23.83 6.31
C SER A 197 1.48 23.26 4.89
N ILE A 198 1.44 24.12 3.88
CA ILE A 198 1.09 23.72 2.50
C ILE A 198 2.21 22.95 1.82
N ASN A 199 3.46 23.18 2.22
CA ASN A 199 4.60 22.47 1.65
C ASN A 199 4.52 20.96 1.95
N SER A 200 4.26 20.57 3.20
CA SER A 200 4.05 19.15 3.54
C SER A 200 2.80 18.58 2.91
N PHE A 201 1.70 19.36 2.85
CA PHE A 201 0.48 18.93 2.18
C PHE A 201 0.73 18.60 0.70
N THR A 202 1.44 19.48 -0.03
CA THR A 202 1.74 19.27 -1.45
C THR A 202 2.64 18.07 -1.68
N ALA A 203 3.68 17.91 -0.87
CA ALA A 203 4.56 16.75 -0.93
C ALA A 203 3.77 15.45 -0.70
N PHE A 204 2.88 15.44 0.29
CA PHE A 204 2.02 14.31 0.60
C PHE A 204 1.00 14.01 -0.51
N GLY A 205 0.40 15.06 -1.06
CA GLY A 205 -0.53 14.97 -2.19
C GLY A 205 0.14 14.38 -3.43
N CYS A 206 1.36 14.82 -3.77
CA CYS A 206 2.13 14.25 -4.87
C CYS A 206 2.36 12.74 -4.71
N MET A 207 2.75 12.30 -3.51
CA MET A 207 2.95 10.88 -3.21
C MET A 207 1.65 10.07 -3.34
N SER A 208 0.53 10.63 -2.88
CA SER A 208 -0.78 10.00 -2.95
C SER A 208 -1.26 9.85 -4.41
N VAL A 209 -1.05 10.89 -5.23
CA VAL A 209 -1.36 10.88 -6.67
C VAL A 209 -0.54 9.82 -7.40
N LEU A 210 0.76 9.73 -7.13
CA LEU A 210 1.62 8.70 -7.73
C LEU A 210 1.19 7.29 -7.33
N SER A 211 0.82 7.08 -6.06
CA SER A 211 0.37 5.78 -5.55
C SER A 211 -0.92 5.33 -6.25
N ILE A 212 -1.94 6.18 -6.30
CA ILE A 212 -3.23 5.85 -6.97
C ILE A 212 -3.06 5.66 -8.48
N PHE A 213 -2.18 6.44 -9.12
CA PHE A 213 -1.86 6.25 -10.53
C PHE A 213 -1.26 4.86 -10.78
N MET A 214 -0.29 4.43 -9.96
CA MET A 214 0.24 3.07 -10.03
C MET A 214 -0.83 2.01 -9.75
N THR A 215 -1.68 2.19 -8.74
CA THR A 215 -2.79 1.27 -8.43
C THR A 215 -3.73 1.10 -9.62
N THR A 216 -4.05 2.20 -10.32
CA THR A 216 -4.89 2.18 -11.52
C THR A 216 -4.27 1.33 -12.64
N ILE A 217 -2.97 1.46 -12.87
CA ILE A 217 -2.25 0.63 -13.86
C ILE A 217 -2.35 -0.85 -13.48
N PHE A 218 -2.07 -1.21 -12.22
CA PHE A 218 -2.15 -2.60 -11.76
C PHE A 218 -3.58 -3.15 -11.75
N ALA A 219 -4.58 -2.32 -11.53
CA ALA A 219 -5.99 -2.68 -11.66
C ALA A 219 -6.33 -3.07 -13.12
N ILE A 220 -5.87 -2.29 -14.10
CA ILE A 220 -6.03 -2.59 -15.53
C ILE A 220 -5.31 -3.89 -15.90
N LEU A 221 -4.08 -4.10 -15.39
CA LEU A 221 -3.34 -5.34 -15.61
C LEU A 221 -4.08 -6.56 -15.04
N CYS A 222 -4.67 -6.44 -13.85
CA CYS A 222 -5.52 -7.50 -13.28
C CYS A 222 -6.73 -7.78 -14.18
N LEU A 223 -7.41 -6.75 -14.67
CA LEU A 223 -8.56 -6.88 -15.56
C LEU A 223 -8.23 -7.61 -16.87
N ARG A 224 -7.13 -7.21 -17.53
CA ARG A 224 -6.66 -7.85 -18.77
C ARG A 224 -6.27 -9.32 -18.57
N ASN A 225 -5.85 -9.66 -17.37
CA ASN A 225 -5.30 -10.96 -17.05
C ASN A 225 -6.33 -11.96 -16.47
N PHE A 226 -7.59 -11.53 -16.25
CA PHE A 226 -8.72 -12.42 -15.92
C PHE A 226 -9.10 -13.42 -17.04
N PHE A 227 -8.41 -13.40 -18.19
CA PHE A 227 -8.53 -14.41 -19.25
C PHE A 227 -7.65 -15.67 -19.00
N GLY A 228 -7.03 -15.79 -17.83
CA GLY A 228 -6.14 -16.91 -17.48
C GLY A 228 -6.79 -18.14 -16.84
N GLY A 229 -8.08 -18.10 -16.47
CA GLY A 229 -8.82 -19.27 -15.98
C GLY A 229 -8.42 -19.75 -14.58
N LEU A 230 -8.49 -18.89 -13.55
CA LEU A 230 -8.29 -19.31 -12.17
C LEU A 230 -9.44 -20.22 -11.67
N LYS A 231 -10.65 -20.05 -12.21
CA LYS A 231 -11.82 -20.90 -11.91
C LYS A 231 -11.71 -22.32 -12.49
N GLU A 232 -11.07 -22.49 -13.65
CA GLU A 232 -10.95 -23.80 -14.33
C GLU A 232 -10.06 -24.79 -13.56
N HIS A 233 -9.06 -24.28 -12.82
CA HIS A 233 -8.14 -25.12 -12.04
C HIS A 233 -8.53 -25.26 -10.57
N LEU A 234 -9.33 -24.34 -10.03
CA LEU A 234 -9.86 -24.47 -8.67
C LEU A 234 -11.13 -25.35 -8.64
N GLY A 235 -12.00 -25.26 -9.65
CA GLY A 235 -13.18 -26.13 -9.79
C GLY A 235 -12.82 -27.61 -9.98
N LYS A 236 -11.77 -27.92 -10.75
CA LYS A 236 -11.31 -29.31 -10.95
C LYS A 236 -10.73 -29.96 -9.69
N HIS A 237 -10.24 -29.20 -8.72
CA HIS A 237 -9.68 -29.77 -7.49
C HIS A 237 -10.73 -29.97 -6.40
N GLU A 238 -11.86 -29.27 -6.49
CA GLU A 238 -13.02 -29.45 -5.62
C GLU A 238 -13.94 -30.57 -6.14
N GLU A 239 -14.07 -30.74 -7.46
CA GLU A 239 -14.73 -31.90 -8.08
C GLU A 239 -13.92 -33.20 -8.00
N ALA A 240 -12.60 -33.13 -7.76
CA ALA A 240 -11.75 -34.30 -7.52
C ALA A 240 -11.70 -34.75 -6.04
N TRP A 241 -12.29 -33.98 -5.13
CA TRP A 241 -12.47 -34.38 -3.73
C TRP A 241 -13.90 -34.86 -3.53
N ASP A 242 -14.24 -35.94 -4.24
CA ASP A 242 -15.45 -36.72 -3.97
C ASP A 242 -15.10 -37.75 -2.87
N PRO A 243 -15.54 -37.58 -1.61
CA PRO A 243 -15.17 -38.47 -0.51
C PRO A 243 -15.65 -39.93 -0.69
N HIS A 244 -16.46 -40.20 -1.72
CA HIS A 244 -16.93 -41.55 -2.07
C HIS A 244 -16.15 -42.22 -3.22
N GLY A 245 -15.26 -41.52 -3.93
CA GLY A 245 -14.45 -42.09 -5.02
C GLY A 245 -13.13 -42.72 -4.55
N SER A 246 -12.45 -42.06 -3.61
CA SER A 246 -11.07 -42.41 -3.20
C SER A 246 -10.93 -43.76 -2.48
N ALA A 247 -12.02 -44.37 -2.01
CA ALA A 247 -11.97 -45.66 -1.32
C ALA A 247 -11.85 -46.85 -2.29
N LYS A 248 -12.38 -46.76 -3.51
CA LYS A 248 -12.32 -47.85 -4.49
C LYS A 248 -10.94 -48.00 -5.14
N ASP A 249 -10.23 -46.89 -5.25
CA ASP A 249 -8.91 -46.84 -5.92
C ASP A 249 -7.80 -47.39 -5.02
N PHE A 250 -8.02 -47.37 -3.70
CA PHE A 250 -7.05 -47.87 -2.71
C PHE A 250 -7.09 -49.40 -2.55
N GLU A 251 -8.25 -50.03 -2.77
CA GLU A 251 -8.37 -51.49 -2.70
C GLU A 251 -7.83 -52.20 -3.96
N LEU A 252 -7.87 -51.55 -5.12
CA LEU A 252 -7.43 -52.17 -6.38
C LEU A 252 -5.89 -52.23 -6.55
N HIS A 253 -5.14 -51.47 -5.75
CA HIS A 253 -3.69 -51.31 -5.92
C HIS A 253 -2.85 -52.12 -4.92
N ASN A 254 -3.48 -52.90 -4.04
CA ASN A 254 -2.80 -53.68 -3.00
C ASN A 254 -2.47 -55.14 -3.41
N ASP A 255 -2.90 -55.57 -4.61
CA ASP A 255 -2.68 -56.93 -5.13
C ASP A 255 -1.44 -57.08 -6.04
N VAL A 256 -0.62 -56.02 -6.17
CA VAL A 256 0.58 -56.07 -7.02
C VAL A 256 1.81 -56.45 -6.18
N ASN A 257 2.06 -57.76 -6.07
CA ASN A 257 3.28 -58.32 -5.49
C ASN A 257 4.53 -57.73 -6.18
N PHE A 258 5.29 -56.93 -5.44
CA PHE A 258 6.59 -56.41 -5.86
C PHE A 258 7.68 -57.48 -5.68
N GLU A 259 7.99 -58.19 -6.76
CA GLU A 259 9.15 -59.09 -6.82
C GLU A 259 10.44 -58.27 -6.97
N TYR A 260 11.24 -58.21 -5.91
CA TYR A 260 12.56 -57.57 -5.92
C TYR A 260 13.57 -58.45 -6.68
N LYS A 261 13.90 -58.08 -7.93
CA LYS A 261 15.11 -58.58 -8.59
C LYS A 261 16.34 -57.93 -7.96
N SER A 262 17.09 -58.71 -7.18
CA SER A 262 18.40 -58.32 -6.65
C SER A 262 19.43 -58.14 -7.77
N VAL A 263 20.12 -57.00 -7.76
CA VAL A 263 21.24 -56.66 -8.66
C VAL A 263 22.44 -57.58 -8.38
N PRO A 264 23.06 -58.23 -9.38
CA PRO A 264 24.24 -59.05 -9.16
C PRO A 264 25.43 -58.20 -8.73
N GLY A 265 26.11 -58.62 -7.64
CA GLY A 265 27.30 -57.95 -7.13
C GLY A 265 28.52 -58.19 -8.02
N VAL A 266 29.31 -57.13 -8.21
CA VAL A 266 30.57 -57.10 -8.98
C VAL A 266 31.67 -57.86 -8.22
N ARG A 267 31.61 -59.21 -8.21
CA ARG A 267 32.68 -60.05 -7.64
C ARG A 267 32.92 -61.40 -8.33
N ASP A 268 32.23 -61.70 -9.43
CA ASP A 268 32.36 -62.98 -10.13
C ASP A 268 32.89 -62.81 -11.57
N LEU A 269 34.08 -62.22 -11.73
CA LEU A 269 34.76 -62.13 -13.03
C LEU A 269 36.16 -62.75 -13.09
N ASP A 270 36.63 -63.40 -12.02
CA ASP A 270 37.90 -64.14 -12.04
C ASP A 270 37.70 -65.57 -11.54
N SER A 271 37.24 -66.46 -12.42
CA SER A 271 37.41 -67.93 -12.38
C SER A 271 37.02 -68.53 -13.73
#